data_AF-A0A424Y1D4-F1
#
_entry.id   AF-A0A424Y1D4-F1
#
_cell.length_a   1.000
_cell.length_b   1.000
_cell.length_c   1.000
_cell.angle_alpha   90.00
_cell.angle_beta   90.00
_cell.angle_gamma   90.00
#
_symmetry.space_group_name_H-M   'P 1'
#
loop_
_entity.id
_entity.type
_entity.pdbx_description
1 polymer ?
#
loop_
_entity_poly.entity_id
_entity_poly.type
_entity_poly.pdbx_seq_one_letter_code
_entity_poly.pdbx_strand_id
1 'polypeptide(L)'
;MTRKELYDEIWEKSVSGVAKKYGIPYAIFMKQVKLLNIPIPPPGYWTKISFGKSVLKIDLPEPIHEVITIYKTAEQINNTRNKNGKAGSLPDAPNTPSNGDEHTPLEETRQNSNSNLKESESNLLVEHPKEPETFERYGQTYNVYNRETLYNEVWERPVIEVAKRYKVSDVTIHKVCKSMNIPTPPAGFWAKLRAGKPVTKMPLPGARLLSKKTGLRTGTTYDSNNEGEKLGFLSTEDRDVIFSIASQISLPEEKKKMHPKIIAHRKKTVEWIKEREKRKKSGWNMRAMEAAPFLADTVSEETLPRVFLIFDALISVLEPLGCSLTDDLKFVVNGEKVAITIKEAKDKNEHVLTKEDNIKLLKYEDEKRRYSWASKPNIPKYDHVYNGRISMMINRNKWFRDTKTSVVEERLGDVLIELYEAADTIRRDHEAYLEAQRKRHEEERLEEERKVRYNNEVDRTIALTNLADDFDTAMKIRRYIAMVESADNVDEDMKDWIEWAKAKADWYDPVVAKEDELLGTRKHKEDIDKKKLRKEEGRWW
;
A
#
# COMPACT_ATOMS: atom_id res chain seq x y z
N MET A 1 -30.51 -33.07 32.50
CA MET A 1 -30.08 -32.08 33.50
C MET A 1 -31.23 -31.11 33.71
N THR A 2 -31.40 -30.54 34.90
CA THR A 2 -32.39 -29.48 35.12
C THR A 2 -31.89 -28.12 34.62
N ARG A 3 -32.83 -27.20 34.38
CA ARG A 3 -32.55 -25.80 34.07
C ARG A 3 -31.77 -25.10 35.20
N LYS A 4 -31.99 -25.49 36.46
CA LYS A 4 -31.21 -25.07 37.63
C LYS A 4 -29.75 -25.55 37.60
N GLU A 5 -29.48 -26.83 37.34
CA GLU A 5 -28.11 -27.35 37.20
C GLU A 5 -27.29 -26.55 36.18
N LEU A 6 -27.87 -26.30 34.99
CA LEU A 6 -27.17 -25.55 33.93
C LEU A 6 -26.91 -24.10 34.32
N TYR A 7 -27.84 -23.47 35.03
CA TYR A 7 -27.67 -22.12 35.58
C TYR A 7 -26.53 -22.08 36.60
N ASP A 8 -26.53 -22.94 37.62
CA ASP A 8 -25.49 -22.92 38.64
C ASP A 8 -24.11 -23.27 38.06
N GLU A 9 -24.00 -24.22 37.11
CA GLU A 9 -22.75 -24.47 36.39
C GLU A 9 -22.25 -23.25 35.58
N ILE A 10 -23.14 -22.48 34.96
CA ILE A 10 -22.78 -21.26 34.23
C ILE A 10 -22.25 -20.16 35.17
N TRP A 11 -22.81 -20.05 36.37
CA TRP A 11 -22.37 -19.09 37.40
C TRP A 11 -21.18 -19.60 38.25
N GLU A 12 -20.79 -20.86 38.12
CA GLU A 12 -19.60 -21.47 38.74
C GLU A 12 -18.39 -21.55 37.78
N LYS A 13 -18.60 -21.93 36.51
CA LYS A 13 -17.53 -22.23 35.54
C LYS A 13 -17.50 -21.33 34.30
N SER A 14 -18.39 -20.33 34.23
CA SER A 14 -18.66 -19.47 33.05
C SER A 14 -19.29 -20.21 31.85
N VAL A 15 -20.08 -19.49 31.03
CA VAL A 15 -20.67 -19.99 29.78
C VAL A 15 -19.62 -20.68 28.88
N SER A 16 -18.40 -20.14 28.82
CA SER A 16 -17.26 -20.68 28.08
C SER A 16 -16.66 -21.96 28.67
N GLY A 17 -16.64 -22.11 30.00
CA GLY A 17 -16.18 -23.33 30.66
C GLY A 17 -17.19 -24.47 30.52
N VAL A 18 -18.48 -24.16 30.68
CA VAL A 18 -19.58 -25.13 30.51
C VAL A 18 -19.70 -25.60 29.05
N ALA A 19 -19.55 -24.69 28.07
CA ALA A 19 -19.50 -25.07 26.65
C ALA A 19 -18.35 -26.05 26.36
N LYS A 20 -17.16 -25.84 26.95
CA LYS A 20 -16.03 -26.77 26.86
C LYS A 20 -16.34 -28.11 27.55
N LYS A 21 -16.92 -28.10 28.76
CA LYS A 21 -17.28 -29.31 29.54
C LYS A 21 -18.15 -30.28 28.75
N TYR A 22 -19.16 -29.78 28.02
CA TYR A 22 -20.05 -30.62 27.20
C TYR A 22 -19.56 -30.87 25.77
N GLY A 23 -18.42 -30.28 25.36
CA GLY A 23 -17.86 -30.42 24.02
C GLY A 23 -18.69 -29.75 22.93
N ILE A 24 -19.22 -28.55 23.21
CA ILE A 24 -20.17 -27.85 22.32
C ILE A 24 -19.56 -26.52 21.84
N PRO A 25 -19.63 -26.20 20.53
CA PRO A 25 -19.22 -24.89 20.03
C PRO A 25 -19.96 -23.75 20.76
N TYR A 26 -19.22 -22.79 21.31
CA TYR A 26 -19.75 -21.71 22.15
C TYR A 26 -20.96 -20.98 21.52
N ALA A 27 -20.94 -20.76 20.20
CA ALA A 27 -22.04 -20.11 19.48
C ALA A 27 -23.33 -20.94 19.39
N ILE A 28 -23.25 -22.28 19.51
CA ILE A 28 -24.41 -23.18 19.60
C ILE A 28 -24.93 -23.20 21.05
N PHE A 29 -24.03 -23.38 22.01
CA PHE A 29 -24.37 -23.37 23.45
C PHE A 29 -25.05 -22.05 23.87
N MET A 30 -24.49 -20.90 23.46
CA MET A 30 -25.06 -19.57 23.75
C MET A 30 -26.43 -19.33 23.09
N LYS A 31 -26.77 -20.03 22.00
CA LYS A 31 -28.14 -20.03 21.44
C LYS A 31 -29.10 -20.81 22.32
N GLN A 32 -28.69 -21.98 22.82
CA GLN A 32 -29.52 -22.82 23.69
C GLN A 32 -29.76 -22.15 25.06
N VAL A 33 -28.73 -21.57 25.68
CA VAL A 33 -28.86 -20.78 26.93
C VAL A 33 -29.84 -19.60 26.79
N LYS A 34 -29.87 -18.95 25.61
CA LYS A 34 -30.86 -17.89 25.32
C LYS A 34 -32.27 -18.41 25.07
N LEU A 35 -32.43 -19.56 24.41
CA LEU A 35 -33.74 -20.20 24.19
C LEU A 35 -34.37 -20.68 25.51
N LEU A 36 -33.53 -21.15 26.45
CA LEU A 36 -33.96 -21.58 27.79
C LEU A 36 -34.10 -20.42 28.80
N ASN A 37 -33.98 -19.17 28.34
CA ASN A 37 -34.06 -17.96 29.15
C ASN A 37 -33.28 -18.06 30.49
N ILE A 38 -32.01 -18.48 30.42
CA ILE A 38 -31.13 -18.61 31.58
C ILE A 38 -30.26 -17.34 31.68
N PRO A 39 -30.32 -16.57 32.79
CA PRO A 39 -29.48 -15.40 32.97
C PRO A 39 -28.01 -15.81 33.13
N ILE A 40 -27.12 -15.03 32.51
CA ILE A 40 -25.66 -15.26 32.52
C ILE A 40 -24.94 -14.19 33.35
N PRO A 41 -23.79 -14.50 33.97
CA PRO A 41 -23.04 -13.51 34.74
C PRO A 41 -22.60 -12.32 33.84
N PRO A 42 -22.78 -11.07 34.28
CA PRO A 42 -22.48 -9.89 33.46
C PRO A 42 -20.98 -9.72 33.18
N PRO A 43 -20.59 -8.95 32.15
CA PRO A 43 -19.18 -8.67 31.85
C PRO A 43 -18.42 -8.15 33.07
N GLY A 44 -17.28 -8.79 33.37
CA GLY A 44 -16.47 -8.47 34.55
C GLY A 44 -16.96 -9.01 35.90
N TYR A 45 -18.03 -9.84 35.94
CA TYR A 45 -18.48 -10.54 37.16
C TYR A 45 -17.33 -11.26 37.88
N TRP A 46 -16.61 -12.13 37.16
CA TRP A 46 -15.47 -12.88 37.68
C TRP A 46 -14.32 -11.98 38.17
N THR A 47 -14.07 -10.88 37.46
CA THR A 47 -13.06 -9.88 37.83
C THR A 47 -13.44 -9.13 39.12
N LYS A 48 -14.74 -8.85 39.34
CA LYS A 48 -15.23 -8.24 40.59
C LYS A 48 -15.07 -9.19 41.78
N ILE A 49 -15.36 -10.48 41.59
CA ILE A 49 -15.14 -11.53 42.59
C ILE A 49 -13.66 -11.66 42.95
N SER A 50 -12.74 -11.70 41.97
CA SER A 50 -11.29 -11.78 42.24
C SER A 50 -10.72 -10.55 42.95
N PHE A 51 -11.45 -9.42 42.96
CA PHE A 51 -11.12 -8.21 43.73
C PHE A 51 -11.98 -8.05 45.00
N GLY A 52 -12.64 -9.12 45.48
CA GLY A 52 -13.38 -9.14 46.75
C GLY A 52 -14.63 -8.25 46.78
N LYS A 53 -15.15 -7.82 45.61
CA LYS A 53 -16.31 -6.93 45.53
C LYS A 53 -17.60 -7.74 45.48
N SER A 54 -18.62 -7.32 46.23
CA SER A 54 -19.95 -7.89 46.14
C SER A 54 -20.54 -7.72 44.74
N VAL A 55 -21.24 -8.75 44.26
CA VAL A 55 -21.92 -8.75 42.96
C VAL A 55 -23.26 -9.44 43.10
N LEU A 56 -24.31 -8.86 42.52
CA LEU A 56 -25.64 -9.45 42.52
C LEU A 56 -25.66 -10.67 41.58
N LYS A 57 -26.02 -11.85 42.10
CA LYS A 57 -26.41 -13.02 41.31
C LYS A 57 -27.86 -12.78 40.84
N ILE A 58 -28.13 -13.02 39.55
CA ILE A 58 -29.44 -12.73 38.94
C ILE A 58 -30.26 -14.02 38.98
N ASP A 59 -31.30 -14.06 39.81
CA ASP A 59 -32.10 -15.26 40.03
C ASP A 59 -32.70 -15.84 38.74
N LEU A 60 -32.80 -17.17 38.71
CA LEU A 60 -33.30 -17.93 37.57
C LEU A 60 -34.83 -17.79 37.48
N PRO A 61 -35.39 -17.22 36.40
CA PRO A 61 -36.83 -17.14 36.22
C PRO A 61 -37.45 -18.54 36.15
N GLU A 62 -38.66 -18.72 36.66
CA GLU A 62 -39.39 -20.00 36.59
C GLU A 62 -39.66 -20.46 35.13
N PRO A 63 -39.94 -21.75 34.88
CA PRO A 63 -39.87 -22.90 35.80
C PRO A 63 -38.41 -23.32 36.09
N ILE A 64 -38.09 -23.50 37.37
CA ILE A 64 -36.72 -23.76 37.85
C ILE A 64 -36.27 -25.21 37.59
N HIS A 65 -37.19 -26.18 37.69
CA HIS A 65 -36.90 -27.62 37.67
C HIS A 65 -37.18 -28.31 36.31
N GLU A 66 -37.33 -27.53 35.24
CA GLU A 66 -37.53 -28.07 33.89
C GLU A 66 -36.35 -28.95 33.45
N VAL A 67 -36.64 -30.14 32.91
CA VAL A 67 -35.62 -31.09 32.44
C VAL A 67 -35.25 -30.75 31.00
N ILE A 68 -34.04 -30.25 30.80
CA ILE A 68 -33.55 -29.73 29.53
C ILE A 68 -32.59 -30.70 28.83
N THR A 69 -32.64 -30.70 27.50
CA THR A 69 -31.72 -31.44 26.62
C THR A 69 -30.81 -30.46 25.88
N ILE A 70 -29.50 -30.68 25.96
CA ILE A 70 -28.49 -29.85 25.29
C ILE A 70 -27.96 -30.61 24.07
N TYR A 71 -27.91 -29.93 22.91
CA TYR A 71 -27.57 -30.52 21.62
C TYR A 71 -26.17 -30.10 21.15
N LYS A 72 -25.43 -31.02 20.50
CA LYS A 72 -24.04 -30.78 20.06
C LYS A 72 -23.98 -30.11 18.67
N THR A 73 -24.91 -30.42 17.77
CA THR A 73 -24.98 -29.83 16.42
C THR A 73 -26.29 -29.07 16.20
N ALA A 74 -26.32 -28.18 15.21
CA ALA A 74 -27.46 -27.30 14.94
C ALA A 74 -28.68 -28.04 14.34
N GLU A 75 -28.46 -29.12 13.60
CA GLU A 75 -29.51 -29.93 12.95
C GLU A 75 -30.44 -30.57 13.99
N GLN A 76 -29.86 -31.04 15.10
CA GLN A 76 -30.56 -31.63 16.24
C GLN A 76 -31.57 -30.66 16.87
N ILE A 77 -31.33 -29.36 16.77
CA ILE A 77 -32.20 -28.29 17.31
C ILE A 77 -33.42 -28.04 16.40
N ASN A 78 -33.30 -28.30 15.09
CA ASN A 78 -34.40 -28.10 14.16
C ASN A 78 -35.40 -29.26 14.19
N ASN A 79 -34.91 -30.50 14.34
CA ASN A 79 -35.75 -31.70 14.30
C ASN A 79 -36.75 -31.83 15.47
N THR A 80 -36.47 -31.23 16.64
CA THR A 80 -37.42 -31.18 17.76
C THR A 80 -38.49 -30.09 17.58
N ARG A 81 -38.15 -29.00 16.87
CA ARG A 81 -39.08 -27.89 16.63
C ARG A 81 -40.30 -28.27 15.79
N ASN A 82 -40.15 -29.27 14.91
CA ASN A 82 -41.24 -29.84 14.12
C ASN A 82 -42.14 -30.85 14.88
N LYS A 83 -41.84 -31.22 16.14
CA LYS A 83 -42.63 -32.22 16.89
C LYS A 83 -43.62 -31.62 17.90
N ASN A 84 -43.31 -30.46 18.50
CA ASN A 84 -44.11 -29.89 19.61
C ASN A 84 -45.09 -28.77 19.17
N GLY A 85 -45.44 -28.70 17.89
CA GLY A 85 -46.22 -27.61 17.31
C GLY A 85 -47.74 -27.84 17.24
N LYS A 86 -48.42 -28.21 18.33
CA LYS A 86 -49.90 -28.27 18.41
C LYS A 86 -50.40 -28.19 19.86
N ALA A 87 -51.51 -27.44 20.07
CA ALA A 87 -52.09 -27.01 21.36
C ALA A 87 -51.18 -26.06 22.20
N GLY A 88 -51.71 -25.09 22.96
CA GLY A 88 -53.10 -24.65 23.17
C GLY A 88 -53.21 -23.16 23.56
N SER A 89 -54.42 -22.69 23.85
CA SER A 89 -54.77 -21.26 24.00
C SER A 89 -54.39 -20.61 25.36
N LEU A 90 -54.50 -19.27 25.41
CA LEU A 90 -54.57 -18.42 26.62
C LEU A 90 -55.72 -18.84 27.56
N PRO A 91 -55.66 -18.54 28.88
CA PRO A 91 -56.28 -17.29 29.35
C PRO A 91 -55.54 -16.56 30.52
N ASP A 92 -55.77 -15.24 30.57
CA ASP A 92 -55.93 -14.28 31.70
C ASP A 92 -55.12 -14.32 33.02
N ALA A 93 -55.10 -13.16 33.68
CA ALA A 93 -54.40 -12.85 34.92
C ALA A 93 -55.38 -12.36 36.02
N PRO A 94 -54.89 -12.16 37.26
CA PRO A 94 -55.52 -11.23 38.20
C PRO A 94 -54.59 -10.08 38.63
N ASN A 95 -55.18 -8.89 38.84
CA ASN A 95 -54.58 -7.72 39.50
C ASN A 95 -54.74 -7.84 41.05
N THR A 96 -54.43 -6.92 41.97
CA THR A 96 -54.05 -5.47 42.04
C THR A 96 -53.36 -5.28 43.45
N PRO A 97 -53.29 -4.13 44.19
CA PRO A 97 -53.61 -2.69 43.97
C PRO A 97 -52.34 -1.80 44.13
N SER A 98 -52.30 -0.46 44.34
CA SER A 98 -53.27 0.62 44.70
C SER A 98 -52.61 2.01 44.47
N ASN A 99 -53.26 3.16 44.24
CA ASN A 99 -54.58 3.48 43.67
C ASN A 99 -54.33 3.98 42.20
N GLY A 100 -54.66 5.18 41.68
CA GLY A 100 -55.56 6.30 42.05
C GLY A 100 -55.07 7.70 41.67
N ASP A 101 -55.91 8.73 41.46
CA ASP A 101 -57.38 8.91 41.43
C ASP A 101 -57.59 10.32 40.77
N GLU A 102 -58.60 10.73 39.98
CA GLU A 102 -59.81 10.16 39.33
C GLU A 102 -60.26 11.16 38.18
N HIS A 103 -61.46 11.01 37.59
CA HIS A 103 -62.29 11.99 36.84
C HIS A 103 -62.11 12.14 35.31
N THR A 104 -62.61 11.11 34.59
CA THR A 104 -63.82 11.10 33.70
C THR A 104 -64.69 12.38 33.52
N PRO A 105 -65.70 12.43 32.58
CA PRO A 105 -66.17 11.43 31.57
C PRO A 105 -66.47 12.00 30.14
N LEU A 106 -67.19 11.19 29.34
CA LEU A 106 -67.98 11.46 28.10
C LEU A 106 -67.19 11.29 26.78
N GLU A 107 -67.47 10.26 25.95
CA GLU A 107 -68.65 9.97 25.10
C GLU A 107 -68.66 10.79 23.77
N GLU A 108 -69.10 10.27 22.62
CA GLU A 108 -69.87 9.03 22.34
C GLU A 108 -69.37 8.27 21.09
N THR A 109 -70.20 7.42 20.45
CA THR A 109 -69.77 6.43 19.43
C THR A 109 -70.49 6.53 18.08
N ARG A 110 -69.85 5.99 17.01
CA ARG A 110 -70.47 5.53 15.73
C ARG A 110 -70.99 6.67 14.80
N GLN A 111 -71.27 6.49 13.50
CA GLN A 111 -71.08 5.35 12.57
C GLN A 111 -70.98 5.79 11.09
N ASN A 112 -70.27 4.98 10.28
CA ASN A 112 -70.54 4.54 8.89
C ASN A 112 -70.94 5.47 7.70
N SER A 113 -70.61 4.91 6.52
CA SER A 113 -71.36 4.88 5.24
C SER A 113 -71.21 6.01 4.18
N ASN A 114 -70.25 5.76 3.27
CA ASN A 114 -70.46 5.36 1.85
C ASN A 114 -71.20 6.26 0.83
N SER A 115 -70.87 5.97 -0.45
CA SER A 115 -71.39 6.52 -1.73
C SER A 115 -71.08 8.02 -1.96
N ASN A 116 -70.19 8.45 -2.87
CA ASN A 116 -69.81 8.03 -4.24
C ASN A 116 -70.86 8.34 -5.31
N LEU A 117 -70.53 9.24 -6.26
CA LEU A 117 -70.54 9.02 -7.72
C LEU A 117 -70.30 10.34 -8.49
N LYS A 118 -69.32 10.33 -9.43
CA LYS A 118 -69.28 11.06 -10.73
C LYS A 118 -69.33 12.61 -10.72
N GLU A 119 -68.59 13.36 -11.54
CA GLU A 119 -67.51 13.12 -12.53
C GLU A 119 -66.73 14.47 -12.67
N SER A 120 -65.73 14.75 -13.51
CA SER A 120 -65.09 14.07 -14.66
C SER A 120 -63.60 14.50 -14.81
N GLU A 121 -63.03 14.20 -15.99
CA GLU A 121 -61.92 14.87 -16.72
C GLU A 121 -61.34 16.18 -16.11
N SER A 122 -60.02 16.38 -16.00
CA SER A 122 -58.96 15.97 -16.94
C SER A 122 -57.53 16.11 -16.37
N ASN A 123 -56.54 15.59 -17.12
CA ASN A 123 -55.11 15.94 -17.14
C ASN A 123 -54.22 15.63 -15.91
N LEU A 124 -53.62 14.43 -16.01
CA LEU A 124 -52.29 14.03 -15.56
C LEU A 124 -51.26 15.17 -15.38
N LEU A 125 -50.62 15.22 -14.20
CA LEU A 125 -49.20 15.57 -14.08
C LEU A 125 -48.54 14.61 -13.07
N VAL A 126 -47.51 13.90 -13.53
CA VAL A 126 -46.65 13.08 -12.66
C VAL A 126 -45.49 13.96 -12.18
N GLU A 127 -45.43 14.28 -10.88
CA GLU A 127 -44.30 15.06 -10.35
C GLU A 127 -42.98 14.28 -10.48
N HIS A 128 -42.08 14.76 -11.34
CA HIS A 128 -40.70 14.31 -11.36
C HIS A 128 -40.00 14.68 -10.03
N PRO A 129 -39.16 13.80 -9.46
CA PRO A 129 -38.51 14.07 -8.18
C PRO A 129 -37.49 15.20 -8.33
N LYS A 130 -37.84 16.37 -7.78
CA LYS A 130 -37.10 17.65 -7.84
C LYS A 130 -35.60 17.47 -7.61
N GLU A 131 -34.78 18.03 -8.50
CA GLU A 131 -33.32 18.00 -8.40
C GLU A 131 -32.83 18.72 -7.13
N PRO A 132 -31.67 18.34 -6.57
CA PRO A 132 -31.16 18.97 -5.36
C PRO A 132 -30.80 20.44 -5.61
N GLU A 133 -31.29 21.34 -4.74
CA GLU A 133 -30.94 22.77 -4.73
C GLU A 133 -29.39 22.95 -4.76
N THR A 134 -28.88 23.65 -5.78
CA THR A 134 -27.44 24.01 -5.89
C THR A 134 -27.23 25.48 -6.19
N PHE A 135 -26.09 26.03 -5.76
CA PHE A 135 -25.65 27.38 -6.10
C PHE A 135 -24.14 27.43 -6.33
N GLU A 136 -23.67 28.45 -7.05
CA GLU A 136 -22.25 28.66 -7.29
C GLU A 136 -21.68 29.79 -6.43
N ARG A 137 -20.44 29.64 -5.98
CA ARG A 137 -19.69 30.70 -5.29
C ARG A 137 -18.19 30.51 -5.52
N TYR A 138 -17.49 31.58 -5.91
CA TYR A 138 -16.04 31.58 -6.20
C TYR A 138 -15.60 30.45 -7.16
N GLY A 139 -16.38 30.19 -8.22
CA GLY A 139 -16.09 29.13 -9.20
C GLY A 139 -16.30 27.70 -8.68
N GLN A 140 -16.96 27.52 -7.53
CA GLN A 140 -17.26 26.22 -6.95
C GLN A 140 -18.77 26.02 -6.77
N THR A 141 -19.26 24.81 -7.09
CA THR A 141 -20.66 24.42 -6.92
C THR A 141 -20.91 23.87 -5.51
N TYR A 142 -21.99 24.32 -4.88
CA TYR A 142 -22.41 23.88 -3.54
C TYR A 142 -23.81 23.26 -3.62
N ASN A 143 -24.00 22.14 -2.92
CA ASN A 143 -25.31 21.54 -2.67
C ASN A 143 -25.95 22.17 -1.43
N VAL A 144 -27.27 22.37 -1.45
CA VAL A 144 -28.10 22.67 -0.29
C VAL A 144 -28.82 21.39 0.14
N TYR A 145 -28.61 20.99 1.40
CA TYR A 145 -29.25 19.85 2.03
C TYR A 145 -30.36 20.35 2.97
N ASN A 146 -31.60 19.98 2.69
CA ASN A 146 -32.73 20.17 3.61
C ASN A 146 -32.82 18.94 4.53
N ARG A 147 -33.02 19.17 5.84
CA ARG A 147 -33.06 18.13 6.87
C ARG A 147 -34.16 17.07 6.65
N GLU A 148 -35.33 17.48 6.16
CA GLU A 148 -36.48 16.59 5.97
C GLU A 148 -36.37 15.82 4.65
N THR A 149 -36.00 16.51 3.57
CA THR A 149 -35.79 15.91 2.25
C THR A 149 -34.71 14.84 2.30
N LEU A 150 -33.55 15.15 2.91
CA LEU A 150 -32.45 14.19 3.03
C LEU A 150 -32.78 13.02 3.96
N TYR A 151 -33.62 13.22 4.98
CA TYR A 151 -34.14 12.11 5.80
C TYR A 151 -34.99 11.16 4.95
N ASN A 152 -35.94 11.66 4.17
CA ASN A 152 -36.79 10.82 3.31
C ASN A 152 -35.93 10.03 2.30
N GLU A 153 -35.04 10.70 1.56
CA GLU A 153 -34.15 10.06 0.59
C GLU A 153 -33.29 8.93 1.20
N VAL A 154 -32.73 9.14 2.39
CA VAL A 154 -31.87 8.17 3.09
C VAL A 154 -32.65 6.98 3.67
N TRP A 155 -33.97 7.10 3.84
CA TRP A 155 -34.86 5.99 4.24
C TRP A 155 -35.70 5.42 3.07
N GLU A 156 -35.55 5.95 1.86
CA GLU A 156 -36.14 5.47 0.61
C GLU A 156 -35.12 4.78 -0.30
N ARG A 157 -33.85 5.21 -0.26
CA ARG A 157 -32.76 4.63 -1.06
C ARG A 157 -31.49 4.38 -0.24
N PRO A 158 -30.65 3.41 -0.63
CA PRO A 158 -29.30 3.27 -0.08
C PRO A 158 -28.50 4.58 -0.16
N VAL A 159 -27.72 4.89 0.89
CA VAL A 159 -26.94 6.15 0.97
C VAL A 159 -25.98 6.34 -0.22
N ILE A 160 -25.54 5.25 -0.87
CA ILE A 160 -24.71 5.25 -2.09
C ILE A 160 -25.45 5.90 -3.27
N GLU A 161 -26.75 5.63 -3.45
CA GLU A 161 -27.57 6.23 -4.51
C GLU A 161 -27.86 7.70 -4.23
N VAL A 162 -28.15 8.04 -2.96
CA VAL A 162 -28.31 9.43 -2.51
C VAL A 162 -27.03 10.21 -2.76
N ALA A 163 -25.87 9.65 -2.41
CA ALA A 163 -24.55 10.25 -2.65
C ALA A 163 -24.29 10.53 -4.15
N LYS A 164 -24.64 9.58 -5.04
CA LYS A 164 -24.58 9.79 -6.50
C LYS A 164 -25.48 10.96 -6.95
N ARG A 165 -26.72 11.07 -6.44
CA ARG A 165 -27.64 12.18 -6.76
C ARG A 165 -27.04 13.56 -6.43
N TYR A 166 -26.35 13.66 -5.30
CA TYR A 166 -25.68 14.88 -4.85
C TYR A 166 -24.26 15.08 -5.43
N LYS A 167 -23.72 14.15 -6.23
CA LYS A 167 -22.32 14.16 -6.74
C LYS A 167 -21.27 14.41 -5.64
N VAL A 168 -21.40 13.69 -4.53
CA VAL A 168 -20.47 13.66 -3.39
C VAL A 168 -20.29 12.23 -2.89
N SER A 169 -19.27 11.97 -2.07
CA SER A 169 -19.09 10.65 -1.46
C SER A 169 -20.16 10.30 -0.41
N ASP A 170 -20.41 9.00 -0.24
CA ASP A 170 -21.29 8.44 0.78
C ASP A 170 -20.87 8.84 2.21
N VAL A 171 -19.56 8.90 2.48
CA VAL A 171 -18.98 9.43 3.72
C VAL A 171 -19.36 10.89 3.94
N THR A 172 -19.50 11.69 2.87
CA THR A 172 -19.96 13.07 2.95
C THR A 172 -21.43 13.16 3.32
N ILE A 173 -22.30 12.32 2.72
CA ILE A 173 -23.71 12.23 3.14
C ILE A 173 -23.84 11.80 4.60
N HIS A 174 -23.09 10.79 5.06
CA HIS A 174 -23.08 10.40 6.47
C HIS A 174 -22.61 11.53 7.41
N LYS A 175 -21.59 12.31 7.03
CA LYS A 175 -21.16 13.51 7.79
C LYS A 175 -22.26 14.58 7.83
N VAL A 176 -22.97 14.80 6.72
CA VAL A 176 -24.10 15.73 6.64
C VAL A 176 -25.25 15.27 7.54
N CYS A 177 -25.71 14.02 7.41
CA CYS A 177 -26.77 13.44 8.26
C CYS A 177 -26.42 13.51 9.75
N LYS A 178 -25.20 13.13 10.14
CA LYS A 178 -24.72 13.25 11.53
C LYS A 178 -24.77 14.70 12.02
N SER A 179 -24.39 15.68 11.19
CA SER A 179 -24.40 17.10 11.57
C SER A 179 -25.79 17.74 11.63
N MET A 180 -26.79 17.17 10.95
CA MET A 180 -28.20 17.59 11.04
C MET A 180 -29.03 16.73 11.99
N ASN A 181 -28.39 15.84 12.77
CA ASN A 181 -29.04 14.85 13.64
C ASN A 181 -30.19 14.10 12.93
N ILE A 182 -29.87 13.58 11.73
CA ILE A 182 -30.74 12.71 10.93
C ILE A 182 -30.35 11.26 11.25
N PRO A 183 -31.27 10.42 11.75
CA PRO A 183 -30.99 9.00 11.93
C PRO A 183 -30.83 8.34 10.56
N THR A 184 -29.77 7.56 10.36
CA THR A 184 -29.53 6.77 9.14
C THR A 184 -29.99 5.32 9.34
N PRO A 185 -30.46 4.61 8.30
CA PRO A 185 -30.89 3.22 8.43
C PRO A 185 -29.73 2.32 8.92
N PRO A 186 -29.96 1.46 9.94
CA PRO A 186 -28.89 0.66 10.54
C PRO A 186 -28.36 -0.42 9.59
N ALA A 187 -27.13 -0.89 9.85
CA ALA A 187 -26.48 -1.93 9.05
C ALA A 187 -27.40 -3.16 8.87
N GLY A 188 -27.62 -3.54 7.60
CA GLY A 188 -28.53 -4.62 7.22
C GLY A 188 -30.02 -4.26 7.12
N PHE A 189 -30.44 -3.00 7.30
CA PHE A 189 -31.82 -2.55 7.05
C PHE A 189 -32.28 -2.90 5.63
N TRP A 190 -31.52 -2.49 4.61
CA TRP A 190 -31.76 -2.79 3.19
C TRP A 190 -31.66 -4.29 2.83
N ALA A 191 -31.04 -5.11 3.68
CA ALA A 191 -31.04 -6.57 3.52
C ALA A 191 -32.30 -7.20 4.15
N LYS A 192 -32.78 -6.69 5.29
CA LYS A 192 -34.04 -7.11 5.92
C LYS A 192 -35.26 -6.75 5.06
N LEU A 193 -35.26 -5.54 4.47
CA LEU A 193 -36.33 -5.08 3.58
C LEU A 193 -36.43 -5.95 2.33
N ARG A 194 -35.31 -6.21 1.62
CA ARG A 194 -35.27 -7.13 0.47
C ARG A 194 -35.63 -8.58 0.83
N ALA A 195 -35.44 -8.98 2.09
CA ALA A 195 -35.86 -10.29 2.60
C ALA A 195 -37.31 -10.32 3.13
N GLY A 196 -38.13 -9.31 2.83
CA GLY A 196 -39.56 -9.25 3.19
C GLY A 196 -39.84 -9.14 4.69
N LYS A 197 -38.85 -8.77 5.51
CA LYS A 197 -39.00 -8.70 6.98
C LYS A 197 -39.49 -7.31 7.41
N PRO A 198 -40.36 -7.21 8.43
CA PRO A 198 -40.81 -5.92 8.94
C PRO A 198 -39.61 -5.09 9.44
N VAL A 199 -39.60 -3.81 9.06
CA VAL A 199 -38.56 -2.85 9.45
C VAL A 199 -39.21 -1.55 9.94
N THR A 200 -38.79 -1.09 11.12
CA THR A 200 -39.27 0.17 11.69
C THR A 200 -38.44 1.33 11.13
N LYS A 201 -39.09 2.36 10.56
CA LYS A 201 -38.43 3.66 10.29
C LYS A 201 -38.30 4.41 11.62
N MET A 202 -37.11 4.93 11.94
CA MET A 202 -36.92 5.76 13.13
C MET A 202 -37.41 7.19 12.84
N PRO A 203 -38.37 7.75 13.58
CA PRO A 203 -38.89 9.09 13.31
C PRO A 203 -37.80 10.17 13.44
N LEU A 204 -37.90 11.22 12.64
CA LEU A 204 -36.98 12.35 12.65
C LEU A 204 -37.10 13.11 13.99
N PRO A 205 -36.02 13.27 14.79
CA PRO A 205 -36.11 13.95 16.08
C PRO A 205 -36.45 15.44 15.96
N GLY A 206 -37.39 15.90 16.80
CA GLY A 206 -37.84 17.30 16.89
C GLY A 206 -36.68 18.31 17.02
N ALA A 207 -36.85 19.50 16.45
CA ALA A 207 -35.73 20.36 16.11
C ALA A 207 -35.37 21.41 17.19
N ARG A 208 -34.07 21.51 17.48
CA ARG A 208 -33.40 22.75 17.95
C ARG A 208 -32.12 23.02 17.15
N LEU A 209 -32.04 22.52 15.91
CA LEU A 209 -30.85 22.53 15.06
C LEU A 209 -31.23 22.81 13.59
N LEU A 210 -30.23 23.26 12.82
CA LEU A 210 -30.32 23.78 11.45
C LEU A 210 -31.21 22.93 10.51
N SER A 211 -32.16 23.58 9.85
CA SER A 211 -33.09 22.99 8.87
C SER A 211 -32.49 22.87 7.45
N LYS A 212 -31.59 23.79 7.08
CA LYS A 212 -30.79 23.75 5.85
C LYS A 212 -29.29 23.75 6.19
N LYS A 213 -28.50 23.01 5.42
CA LYS A 213 -27.02 23.02 5.46
C LYS A 213 -26.45 23.04 4.04
N THR A 214 -25.39 23.79 3.81
CA THR A 214 -24.66 23.80 2.53
C THR A 214 -23.40 22.93 2.60
N GLY A 215 -22.97 22.39 1.46
CA GLY A 215 -21.72 21.62 1.34
C GLY A 215 -21.20 21.57 -0.08
N LEU A 216 -19.86 21.57 -0.23
CA LEU A 216 -19.18 21.57 -1.52
C LEU A 216 -19.54 20.30 -2.32
N ARG A 217 -19.89 20.49 -3.60
CA ARG A 217 -20.18 19.41 -4.55
C ARG A 217 -18.87 18.91 -5.16
N THR A 218 -18.24 17.93 -4.51
CA THR A 218 -16.88 17.46 -4.83
C THR A 218 -16.75 16.80 -6.21
N GLY A 219 -17.85 16.51 -6.90
CA GLY A 219 -17.85 15.87 -8.23
C GLY A 219 -17.54 14.38 -8.20
N THR A 220 -17.22 13.82 -7.03
CA THR A 220 -16.92 12.41 -6.82
C THR A 220 -18.18 11.55 -6.89
N THR A 221 -18.53 11.18 -8.12
CA THR A 221 -19.25 9.92 -8.35
C THR A 221 -18.39 8.76 -7.84
N TYR A 222 -18.94 7.95 -6.94
CA TYR A 222 -18.39 6.62 -6.67
C TYR A 222 -18.78 5.71 -7.84
N ASP A 223 -18.04 5.85 -8.93
CA ASP A 223 -18.11 4.96 -10.08
C ASP A 223 -17.36 3.68 -9.75
N SER A 224 -18.09 2.72 -9.18
CA SER A 224 -17.62 1.33 -8.97
C SER A 224 -17.25 0.61 -10.26
N ASN A 225 -17.49 1.23 -11.42
CA ASN A 225 -17.07 0.77 -12.74
C ASN A 225 -15.77 1.43 -13.21
N ASN A 226 -15.21 2.39 -12.46
CA ASN A 226 -13.94 3.04 -12.80
C ASN A 226 -12.74 2.26 -12.24
N GLU A 227 -12.76 0.94 -12.45
CA GLU A 227 -11.53 0.22 -12.74
C GLU A 227 -11.09 0.68 -14.13
N GLY A 228 -10.36 1.81 -14.17
CA GLY A 228 -9.90 2.43 -15.42
C GLY A 228 -9.23 1.40 -16.31
N GLU A 229 -9.61 1.38 -17.58
CA GLU A 229 -9.60 0.18 -18.44
C GLU A 229 -8.41 -0.77 -18.26
N LYS A 230 -8.60 -1.77 -17.40
CA LYS A 230 -7.65 -2.86 -17.21
C LYS A 230 -7.37 -3.54 -18.53
N LEU A 231 -6.09 -3.78 -18.81
CA LEU A 231 -5.59 -4.31 -20.08
C LEU A 231 -5.90 -3.44 -21.32
N GLY A 232 -6.18 -2.14 -21.17
CA GLY A 232 -6.44 -1.20 -22.27
C GLY A 232 -5.28 -0.94 -23.26
N PHE A 233 -4.17 -1.69 -23.14
CA PHE A 233 -3.06 -1.73 -24.09
C PHE A 233 -3.10 -2.95 -25.03
N LEU A 234 -4.01 -3.90 -24.78
CA LEU A 234 -4.27 -5.06 -25.63
C LEU A 234 -5.45 -4.81 -26.58
N SER A 235 -5.62 -5.68 -27.58
CA SER A 235 -6.86 -5.66 -28.37
C SER A 235 -8.07 -6.03 -27.50
N THR A 236 -9.27 -5.67 -27.94
CA THR A 236 -10.52 -6.08 -27.27
C THR A 236 -10.67 -7.60 -27.22
N GLU A 237 -10.19 -8.30 -28.26
CA GLU A 237 -10.26 -9.75 -28.37
C GLU A 237 -9.32 -10.45 -27.38
N ASP A 238 -8.05 -10.03 -27.31
CA ASP A 238 -7.07 -10.55 -26.34
C ASP A 238 -7.52 -10.27 -24.89
N ARG A 239 -8.07 -9.07 -24.66
CA ARG A 239 -8.58 -8.63 -23.36
C ARG A 239 -9.75 -9.50 -22.89
N ASP A 240 -10.74 -9.76 -23.74
CA ASP A 240 -11.88 -10.61 -23.40
C ASP A 240 -11.45 -12.08 -23.20
N VAL A 241 -10.48 -12.58 -23.98
CA VAL A 241 -9.85 -13.89 -23.75
C VAL A 241 -9.19 -13.95 -22.37
N ILE A 242 -8.39 -12.96 -21.99
CA ILE A 242 -7.74 -12.91 -20.67
C ILE A 242 -8.75 -12.78 -19.54
N PHE A 243 -9.83 -12.01 -19.69
CA PHE A 243 -10.90 -11.94 -18.68
C PHE A 243 -11.68 -13.25 -18.54
N SER A 244 -12.00 -13.92 -19.65
CA SER A 244 -12.61 -15.26 -19.65
C SER A 244 -11.73 -16.26 -18.90
N ILE A 245 -10.44 -16.29 -19.21
CA ILE A 245 -9.45 -17.16 -18.56
C ILE A 245 -9.27 -16.80 -17.07
N ALA A 246 -9.21 -15.50 -16.73
CA ALA A 246 -9.11 -15.02 -15.36
C ALA A 246 -10.34 -15.39 -14.50
N SER A 247 -11.52 -15.59 -15.11
CA SER A 247 -12.71 -16.09 -14.41
C SER A 247 -12.72 -17.60 -14.19
N GLN A 248 -11.90 -18.36 -14.93
CA GLN A 248 -11.87 -19.83 -14.93
C GLN A 248 -10.65 -20.42 -14.21
N ILE A 249 -9.57 -19.64 -14.03
CA ILE A 249 -8.32 -20.12 -13.42
C ILE A 249 -8.52 -20.53 -11.95
N SER A 250 -8.28 -21.80 -11.67
CA SER A 250 -8.21 -22.40 -10.33
C SER A 250 -6.89 -23.16 -10.17
N LEU A 251 -6.63 -23.69 -8.97
CA LEU A 251 -5.51 -24.63 -8.78
C LEU A 251 -5.77 -25.92 -9.58
N PRO A 252 -4.75 -26.50 -10.24
CA PRO A 252 -4.86 -27.81 -10.85
C PRO A 252 -5.05 -28.90 -9.78
N GLU A 253 -5.84 -29.93 -10.07
CA GLU A 253 -5.84 -31.16 -9.26
C GLU A 253 -4.44 -31.77 -9.20
N GLU A 254 -4.09 -32.38 -8.05
CA GLU A 254 -2.75 -32.85 -7.66
C GLU A 254 -2.09 -33.89 -8.60
N LYS A 255 -2.77 -34.29 -9.69
CA LYS A 255 -2.39 -35.39 -10.60
C LYS A 255 -1.58 -34.91 -11.81
N LYS A 256 -1.51 -33.60 -12.10
CA LYS A 256 -0.69 -33.07 -13.21
C LYS A 256 0.79 -32.96 -12.78
N LYS A 257 1.72 -33.29 -13.69
CA LYS A 257 3.15 -33.04 -13.45
C LYS A 257 3.43 -31.54 -13.56
N MET A 258 4.07 -30.98 -12.54
CA MET A 258 4.49 -29.57 -12.52
C MET A 258 5.43 -29.23 -13.70
N HIS A 259 5.39 -27.98 -14.16
CA HIS A 259 6.24 -27.46 -15.22
C HIS A 259 7.74 -27.68 -14.93
N PRO A 260 8.56 -28.16 -15.89
CA PRO A 260 9.93 -28.61 -15.62
C PRO A 260 10.85 -27.60 -14.92
N LYS A 261 10.70 -26.30 -15.20
CA LYS A 261 11.52 -25.26 -14.53
C LYS A 261 11.17 -25.09 -13.05
N ILE A 262 9.90 -25.29 -12.68
CA ILE A 262 9.47 -25.30 -11.27
C ILE A 262 10.10 -26.49 -10.55
N ILE A 263 10.15 -27.66 -11.20
CA ILE A 263 10.82 -28.86 -10.67
C ILE A 263 12.34 -28.63 -10.51
N ALA A 264 13.00 -28.01 -11.49
CA ALA A 264 14.42 -27.69 -11.43
C ALA A 264 14.73 -26.68 -10.30
N HIS A 265 13.96 -25.60 -10.21
CA HIS A 265 14.11 -24.61 -9.14
C HIS A 265 13.85 -25.22 -7.74
N ARG A 266 12.84 -26.09 -7.61
CA ARG A 266 12.54 -26.81 -6.36
C ARG A 266 13.73 -27.66 -5.88
N LYS A 267 14.43 -28.36 -6.79
CA LYS A 267 15.67 -29.09 -6.45
C LYS A 267 16.75 -28.16 -5.92
N LYS A 268 17.09 -27.11 -6.69
CA LYS A 268 18.10 -26.09 -6.32
C LYS A 268 17.81 -25.45 -4.96
N THR A 269 16.53 -25.16 -4.67
CA THR A 269 16.07 -24.61 -3.38
C THR A 269 16.35 -25.58 -2.22
N VAL A 270 15.93 -26.85 -2.35
CA VAL A 270 16.10 -27.87 -1.31
C VAL A 270 17.58 -28.22 -1.09
N GLU A 271 18.38 -28.26 -2.15
CA GLU A 271 19.83 -28.49 -2.08
C GLU A 271 20.55 -27.35 -1.36
N TRP A 272 20.22 -26.09 -1.68
CA TRP A 272 20.77 -24.92 -1.00
C TRP A 272 20.38 -24.87 0.49
N ILE A 273 19.13 -25.19 0.84
CA ILE A 273 18.68 -25.27 2.25
C ILE A 273 19.47 -26.34 3.03
N LYS A 274 19.73 -27.51 2.43
CA LYS A 274 20.52 -28.59 3.05
C LYS A 274 21.98 -28.19 3.27
N GLU A 275 22.62 -27.58 2.27
CA GLU A 275 24.01 -27.11 2.39
C GLU A 275 24.12 -25.95 3.40
N ARG A 276 23.10 -25.08 3.51
CA ARG A 276 23.03 -24.02 4.53
C ARG A 276 23.04 -24.58 5.94
N GLU A 277 22.15 -25.53 6.26
CA GLU A 277 22.09 -26.14 7.59
C GLU A 277 23.33 -27.00 7.89
N LYS A 278 23.94 -27.63 6.88
CA LYS A 278 25.23 -28.32 7.02
C LYS A 278 26.35 -27.35 7.39
N ARG A 279 26.55 -26.25 6.65
CA ARG A 279 27.59 -25.24 6.94
C ARG A 279 27.41 -24.60 8.31
N LYS A 280 26.16 -24.29 8.67
CA LYS A 280 25.76 -23.77 9.99
C LYS A 280 26.15 -24.73 11.12
N LYS A 281 25.88 -26.04 10.99
CA LYS A 281 26.28 -27.07 11.97
C LYS A 281 27.79 -27.25 12.06
N SER A 282 28.52 -27.10 10.95
CA SER A 282 29.98 -27.21 10.91
C SER A 282 30.72 -25.90 11.25
N GLY A 283 30.03 -24.78 11.46
CA GLY A 283 30.63 -23.48 11.76
C GLY A 283 31.36 -22.80 10.58
N TRP A 284 31.06 -23.18 9.33
CA TRP A 284 31.76 -22.67 8.15
C TRP A 284 31.31 -21.24 7.76
N ASN A 285 32.20 -20.50 7.11
CA ASN A 285 31.94 -19.10 6.73
C ASN A 285 30.80 -18.98 5.71
N MET A 286 29.66 -18.43 6.16
CA MET A 286 28.47 -18.21 5.33
C MET A 286 28.69 -17.25 4.15
N ARG A 287 29.73 -16.41 4.17
CA ARG A 287 30.06 -15.49 3.06
C ARG A 287 30.59 -16.21 1.81
N ALA A 288 31.02 -17.46 1.93
CA ALA A 288 31.47 -18.30 0.81
C ALA A 288 30.35 -19.21 0.27
N MET A 289 29.08 -18.87 0.50
CA MET A 289 27.91 -19.57 -0.01
C MET A 289 27.32 -18.80 -1.20
N GLU A 290 26.83 -19.52 -2.21
CA GLU A 290 26.09 -18.90 -3.32
C GLU A 290 24.85 -18.16 -2.83
N ALA A 291 24.45 -17.12 -3.57
CA ALA A 291 23.25 -16.34 -3.28
C ALA A 291 22.01 -17.23 -3.16
N ALA A 292 21.10 -16.88 -2.24
CA ALA A 292 19.89 -17.64 -2.01
C ALA A 292 19.05 -17.77 -3.29
N PRO A 293 18.66 -19.00 -3.71
CA PRO A 293 17.64 -19.18 -4.72
C PRO A 293 16.35 -18.47 -4.30
N PHE A 294 15.53 -18.08 -5.28
CA PHE A 294 14.25 -17.44 -5.00
C PHE A 294 13.39 -18.31 -4.06
N LEU A 295 12.64 -17.69 -3.14
CA LEU A 295 11.88 -18.35 -2.06
C LEU A 295 12.71 -19.04 -0.95
N ALA A 296 14.00 -19.34 -1.12
CA ALA A 296 14.78 -20.20 -0.21
C ALA A 296 15.05 -19.61 1.19
N ASP A 297 14.80 -18.31 1.38
CA ASP A 297 14.99 -17.56 2.62
C ASP A 297 13.71 -16.83 3.11
N THR A 298 12.75 -16.64 2.21
CA THR A 298 11.56 -15.79 2.35
C THR A 298 10.28 -16.57 2.66
N VAL A 299 10.33 -17.90 2.53
CA VAL A 299 9.22 -18.85 2.63
C VAL A 299 9.70 -20.10 3.41
N SER A 300 8.84 -20.72 4.22
CA SER A 300 9.16 -21.97 4.94
C SER A 300 9.12 -23.21 4.04
N GLU A 301 9.87 -24.26 4.41
CA GLU A 301 9.89 -25.53 3.68
C GLU A 301 8.49 -26.18 3.57
N GLU A 302 7.63 -25.96 4.57
CA GLU A 302 6.24 -26.41 4.60
C GLU A 302 5.34 -25.69 3.57
N THR A 303 5.60 -24.42 3.27
CA THR A 303 4.79 -23.62 2.32
C THR A 303 5.37 -23.53 0.92
N LEU A 304 6.64 -23.90 0.70
CA LEU A 304 7.24 -24.01 -0.64
C LEU A 304 6.37 -24.83 -1.63
N PRO A 305 5.79 -25.99 -1.29
CA PRO A 305 4.93 -26.74 -2.21
C PRO A 305 3.69 -25.94 -2.64
N ARG A 306 3.05 -25.22 -1.71
CA ARG A 306 1.89 -24.35 -1.96
C ARG A 306 2.24 -23.20 -2.91
N VAL A 307 3.40 -22.57 -2.72
CA VAL A 307 3.91 -21.55 -3.66
C VAL A 307 4.18 -22.14 -5.04
N PHE A 308 4.80 -23.32 -5.14
CA PHE A 308 5.07 -23.95 -6.44
C PHE A 308 3.78 -24.33 -7.20
N LEU A 309 2.70 -24.72 -6.50
CA LEU A 309 1.38 -24.93 -7.12
C LEU A 309 0.75 -23.65 -7.67
N ILE A 310 0.95 -22.49 -7.03
CA ILE A 310 0.52 -21.18 -7.54
C ILE A 310 1.25 -20.84 -8.86
N PHE A 311 2.57 -21.03 -8.91
CA PHE A 311 3.33 -20.85 -10.15
C PHE A 311 2.91 -21.85 -11.23
N ASP A 312 2.60 -23.09 -10.88
CA ASP A 312 2.17 -24.13 -11.83
C ASP A 312 0.80 -23.84 -12.45
N ALA A 313 -0.17 -23.41 -11.63
CA ALA A 313 -1.47 -22.95 -12.08
C ALA A 313 -1.32 -21.81 -13.11
N LEU A 314 -0.59 -20.76 -12.73
CA LEU A 314 -0.36 -19.58 -13.59
C LEU A 314 0.36 -19.95 -14.89
N ILE A 315 1.48 -20.69 -14.85
CA ILE A 315 2.22 -21.01 -16.08
C ILE A 315 1.42 -21.92 -17.01
N SER A 316 0.64 -22.86 -16.47
CA SER A 316 -0.18 -23.76 -17.29
C SER A 316 -1.31 -23.07 -18.05
N VAL A 317 -1.67 -21.85 -17.64
CA VAL A 317 -2.65 -20.96 -18.28
C VAL A 317 -1.96 -19.92 -19.18
N LEU A 318 -0.72 -19.54 -18.88
CA LEU A 318 0.07 -18.57 -19.62
C LEU A 318 0.82 -19.18 -20.84
N GLU A 319 1.23 -20.44 -20.79
CA GLU A 319 1.90 -21.13 -21.91
C GLU A 319 1.07 -21.13 -23.21
N PRO A 320 -0.26 -21.42 -23.20
CA PRO A 320 -1.10 -21.30 -24.40
C PRO A 320 -1.21 -19.87 -24.96
N LEU A 321 -0.97 -18.85 -24.12
CA LEU A 321 -0.99 -17.42 -24.49
C LEU A 321 0.39 -16.91 -24.93
N GLY A 322 1.31 -17.80 -25.32
CA GLY A 322 2.66 -17.48 -25.79
C GLY A 322 3.62 -16.95 -24.71
N CYS A 323 3.18 -16.92 -23.45
CA CYS A 323 4.00 -16.50 -22.32
C CYS A 323 4.86 -17.67 -21.82
N SER A 324 5.98 -17.39 -21.15
CA SER A 324 6.90 -18.45 -20.68
C SER A 324 7.50 -18.14 -19.31
N LEU A 325 8.16 -19.14 -18.70
CA LEU A 325 8.81 -19.00 -17.39
C LEU A 325 10.34 -18.99 -17.54
N THR A 326 11.03 -18.09 -16.84
CA THR A 326 12.49 -18.13 -16.71
C THR A 326 12.91 -19.13 -15.62
N ASP A 327 14.19 -19.46 -15.60
CA ASP A 327 14.75 -20.42 -14.64
C ASP A 327 14.79 -19.83 -13.21
N ASP A 328 14.72 -18.49 -13.09
CA ASP A 328 14.54 -17.72 -11.84
C ASP A 328 13.06 -17.64 -11.38
N LEU A 329 12.12 -18.34 -12.05
CA LEU A 329 10.67 -18.23 -11.84
C LEU A 329 10.09 -16.82 -12.06
N LYS A 330 10.65 -16.06 -13.02
CA LYS A 330 10.04 -14.81 -13.53
C LYS A 330 9.18 -15.15 -14.76
N PHE A 331 8.04 -14.51 -14.90
CA PHE A 331 7.20 -14.70 -16.09
C PHE A 331 7.67 -13.80 -17.23
N VAL A 332 7.66 -14.32 -18.45
CA VAL A 332 7.90 -13.57 -19.68
C VAL A 332 6.55 -13.39 -20.36
N VAL A 333 6.07 -12.14 -20.39
CA VAL A 333 4.75 -11.76 -20.93
C VAL A 333 4.96 -10.66 -21.94
N ASN A 334 4.48 -10.85 -23.18
CA ASN A 334 4.73 -9.96 -24.32
C ASN A 334 6.23 -9.62 -24.54
N GLY A 335 7.12 -10.56 -24.19
CA GLY A 335 8.58 -10.41 -24.23
C GLY A 335 9.21 -9.83 -22.96
N GLU A 336 8.45 -9.13 -22.11
CA GLU A 336 8.96 -8.48 -20.91
C GLU A 336 8.97 -9.38 -19.66
N LYS A 337 9.97 -9.16 -18.80
CA LYS A 337 10.30 -10.07 -17.67
C LYS A 337 9.67 -9.62 -16.35
N VAL A 338 8.42 -10.00 -16.14
CA VAL A 338 7.65 -9.69 -14.92
C VAL A 338 8.18 -10.49 -13.72
N ALA A 339 8.69 -9.77 -12.73
CA ALA A 339 9.16 -10.33 -11.47
C ALA A 339 8.06 -10.36 -10.41
N ILE A 340 7.83 -11.53 -9.82
CA ILE A 340 6.98 -11.72 -8.64
C ILE A 340 7.86 -11.78 -7.39
N THR A 341 7.43 -11.13 -6.31
CA THR A 341 8.03 -11.22 -4.97
C THR A 341 7.07 -11.93 -4.03
N ILE A 342 7.54 -12.93 -3.30
CA ILE A 342 6.73 -13.64 -2.29
C ILE A 342 7.39 -13.53 -0.92
N LYS A 343 6.58 -13.39 0.12
CA LYS A 343 6.97 -13.41 1.53
C LYS A 343 5.94 -14.18 2.32
N GLU A 344 6.38 -15.06 3.21
CA GLU A 344 5.50 -15.65 4.21
C GLU A 344 5.48 -14.79 5.49
N ALA A 345 4.30 -14.64 6.09
CA ALA A 345 4.15 -13.93 7.35
C ALA A 345 4.68 -14.75 8.54
N LYS A 346 5.08 -14.04 9.61
CA LYS A 346 5.60 -14.63 10.83
C LYS A 346 4.76 -14.19 12.02
N ASP A 347 4.25 -15.14 12.79
CA ASP A 347 3.64 -14.83 14.07
C ASP A 347 4.76 -14.56 15.10
N LYS A 348 4.50 -13.59 15.99
CA LYS A 348 5.45 -13.07 16.97
C LYS A 348 5.13 -13.68 18.33
N ASN A 349 5.80 -14.78 18.65
CA ASN A 349 5.62 -15.52 19.90
C ASN A 349 6.62 -15.03 20.94
N GLU A 350 6.32 -15.12 22.23
CA GLU A 350 7.31 -14.82 23.27
C GLU A 350 8.38 -15.92 23.29
N HIS A 351 9.66 -15.52 23.35
CA HIS A 351 10.77 -16.46 23.20
C HIS A 351 10.88 -17.39 24.41
N VAL A 352 10.91 -18.71 24.15
CA VAL A 352 11.08 -19.73 25.19
C VAL A 352 12.55 -20.08 25.28
N LEU A 353 13.19 -19.76 26.43
CA LEU A 353 14.61 -19.96 26.68
C LEU A 353 15.09 -21.36 26.28
N THR A 354 15.86 -21.44 25.20
CA THR A 354 16.34 -22.74 24.69
C THR A 354 17.47 -23.30 25.57
N LYS A 355 17.80 -24.57 25.38
CA LYS A 355 18.99 -25.18 26.01
C LYS A 355 20.27 -24.41 25.65
N GLU A 356 20.38 -23.88 24.44
CA GLU A 356 21.54 -23.08 24.03
C GLU A 356 21.60 -21.72 24.72
N ASP A 357 20.44 -21.07 24.92
CA ASP A 357 20.37 -19.77 25.59
C ASP A 357 20.63 -19.87 27.09
N ASN A 358 20.18 -20.96 27.72
CA ASN A 358 20.58 -21.32 29.08
C ASN A 358 22.09 -21.61 29.20
N ILE A 359 22.71 -22.23 28.19
CA ILE A 359 24.18 -22.41 28.15
C ILE A 359 24.90 -21.06 27.97
N LYS A 360 24.36 -20.12 27.17
CA LYS A 360 24.91 -18.75 27.03
C LYS A 360 24.83 -17.98 28.35
N LEU A 361 23.72 -18.08 29.08
CA LEU A 361 23.56 -17.49 30.41
C LEU A 361 24.52 -18.09 31.43
N LEU A 362 24.65 -19.42 31.48
CA LEU A 362 25.56 -20.11 32.39
C LEU A 362 27.02 -19.70 32.14
N LYS A 363 27.45 -19.62 30.87
CA LYS A 363 28.79 -19.11 30.51
C LYS A 363 29.01 -17.68 30.98
N TYR A 364 28.02 -16.80 30.80
CA TYR A 364 28.09 -15.41 31.26
C TYR A 364 28.18 -15.28 32.79
N GLU A 365 27.44 -16.10 33.55
CA GLU A 365 27.55 -16.13 35.00
C GLU A 365 28.93 -16.62 35.47
N ASP A 366 29.50 -17.61 34.78
CA ASP A 366 30.85 -18.12 35.06
C ASP A 366 31.95 -17.13 34.67
N GLU A 367 31.85 -16.45 33.53
CA GLU A 367 32.78 -15.39 33.11
C GLU A 367 32.72 -14.20 34.09
N LYS A 368 31.52 -13.79 34.53
CA LYS A 368 31.32 -12.73 35.53
C LYS A 368 31.89 -13.08 36.91
N ARG A 369 32.05 -14.37 37.24
CA ARG A 369 32.74 -14.83 38.46
C ARG A 369 34.26 -14.83 38.33
N ARG A 370 34.79 -14.99 37.11
CA ARG A 370 36.23 -15.10 36.82
C ARG A 370 36.88 -13.75 36.51
N TYR A 371 36.11 -12.79 35.98
CA TYR A 371 36.63 -11.53 35.44
C TYR A 371 35.80 -10.33 35.91
N SER A 372 36.46 -9.17 36.05
CA SER A 372 35.82 -7.89 36.43
C SER A 372 34.76 -7.39 35.43
N TRP A 373 34.77 -7.93 34.20
CA TRP A 373 33.82 -7.63 33.15
C TRP A 373 33.50 -8.87 32.33
N ALA A 374 32.22 -9.03 31.95
CA ALA A 374 31.74 -10.06 31.03
C ALA A 374 30.58 -9.49 30.20
N SER A 375 30.46 -9.92 28.94
CA SER A 375 29.41 -9.44 28.02
C SER A 375 28.10 -10.21 28.21
N LYS A 376 27.00 -9.51 28.53
CA LYS A 376 25.71 -10.18 28.73
C LYS A 376 25.15 -10.70 27.38
N PRO A 377 24.78 -11.98 27.26
CA PRO A 377 24.24 -12.53 26.02
C PRO A 377 22.90 -11.87 25.66
N ASN A 378 22.80 -11.42 24.41
CA ASN A 378 21.60 -10.82 23.85
C ASN A 378 20.61 -11.91 23.39
N ILE A 379 19.79 -12.39 24.32
CA ILE A 379 18.71 -13.36 24.05
C ILE A 379 17.49 -12.60 23.50
N PRO A 380 16.89 -13.02 22.38
CA PRO A 380 15.72 -12.35 21.82
C PRO A 380 14.52 -12.43 22.77
N LYS A 381 13.70 -11.38 22.83
CA LYS A 381 12.42 -11.42 23.58
C LYS A 381 11.33 -12.20 22.84
N TYR A 382 11.43 -12.35 21.52
CA TYR A 382 10.38 -12.92 20.68
C TYR A 382 10.95 -13.85 19.62
N ASP A 383 10.28 -14.99 19.43
CA ASP A 383 10.50 -15.88 18.30
C ASP A 383 9.57 -15.51 17.14
N HIS A 384 10.09 -15.57 15.92
CA HIS A 384 9.40 -15.20 14.69
C HIS A 384 9.17 -16.44 13.82
N VAL A 385 8.12 -17.20 14.16
CA VAL A 385 7.78 -18.47 13.51
C VAL A 385 6.90 -18.21 12.29
N TYR A 386 7.21 -18.85 11.17
CA TYR A 386 6.40 -18.84 9.95
C TYR A 386 4.98 -19.38 10.24
N ASN A 387 3.94 -18.76 9.67
CA ASN A 387 2.54 -18.99 10.07
C ASN A 387 1.61 -19.51 8.94
N GLY A 388 2.18 -19.96 7.82
CA GLY A 388 1.46 -20.48 6.66
C GLY A 388 0.90 -19.42 5.71
N ARG A 389 0.84 -18.13 6.11
CA ARG A 389 0.18 -17.08 5.33
C ARG A 389 1.12 -16.43 4.32
N ILE A 390 0.80 -16.63 3.05
CA ILE A 390 1.55 -16.12 1.90
C ILE A 390 1.13 -14.68 1.59
N SER A 391 2.09 -13.86 1.20
CA SER A 391 1.89 -12.53 0.63
C SER A 391 2.72 -12.42 -0.65
N MET A 392 2.05 -12.18 -1.77
CA MET A 392 2.61 -12.09 -3.12
C MET A 392 2.47 -10.66 -3.66
N MET A 393 3.47 -10.19 -4.40
CA MET A 393 3.52 -8.87 -5.00
C MET A 393 4.07 -8.95 -6.42
N ILE A 394 3.39 -8.33 -7.38
CA ILE A 394 3.78 -8.30 -8.79
C ILE A 394 4.41 -6.95 -9.09
N ASN A 395 5.61 -6.95 -9.71
CA ASN A 395 6.37 -5.77 -10.12
C ASN A 395 6.32 -4.53 -9.20
N ARG A 396 6.38 -4.76 -7.88
CA ARG A 396 6.29 -3.71 -6.82
C ARG A 396 4.96 -2.95 -6.72
N ASN A 397 3.95 -3.26 -7.52
CA ASN A 397 2.66 -2.56 -7.54
C ASN A 397 1.70 -3.10 -6.45
N LYS A 398 0.91 -4.12 -6.77
CA LYS A 398 -0.16 -4.64 -5.90
C LYS A 398 0.29 -5.80 -5.03
N TRP A 399 -0.30 -5.89 -3.83
CA TRP A 399 -0.12 -7.01 -2.90
C TRP A 399 -1.37 -7.89 -2.81
N PHE A 400 -1.21 -9.17 -3.12
CA PHE A 400 -2.16 -10.24 -2.82
C PHE A 400 -1.72 -10.93 -1.52
N ARG A 401 -2.63 -11.15 -0.58
CA ARG A 401 -2.27 -11.69 0.75
C ARG A 401 -3.35 -12.62 1.27
N ASP A 402 -2.93 -13.71 1.90
CA ASP A 402 -3.83 -14.55 2.69
C ASP A 402 -4.45 -13.74 3.84
N THR A 403 -5.76 -13.86 4.00
CA THR A 403 -6.52 -13.31 5.12
C THR A 403 -7.21 -14.43 5.89
N LYS A 404 -8.05 -14.10 6.88
CA LYS A 404 -8.90 -15.09 7.56
C LYS A 404 -10.11 -15.54 6.73
N THR A 405 -10.33 -14.93 5.57
CA THR A 405 -11.57 -15.02 4.78
C THR A 405 -11.34 -15.09 3.27
N SER A 406 -10.09 -15.06 2.82
CA SER A 406 -9.71 -15.33 1.43
C SER A 406 -8.23 -15.71 1.34
N VAL A 407 -7.88 -16.64 0.47
CA VAL A 407 -6.49 -17.02 0.17
C VAL A 407 -6.00 -16.41 -1.16
N VAL A 408 -4.70 -16.47 -1.43
CA VAL A 408 -4.12 -15.97 -2.70
C VAL A 408 -4.64 -16.76 -3.91
N GLU A 409 -4.91 -18.05 -3.73
CA GLU A 409 -5.30 -18.99 -4.79
C GLU A 409 -6.75 -18.82 -5.28
N GLU A 410 -7.60 -18.14 -4.50
CA GLU A 410 -8.93 -17.68 -4.93
C GLU A 410 -8.86 -16.44 -5.84
N ARG A 411 -7.66 -15.86 -6.01
CA ARG A 411 -7.43 -14.60 -6.74
C ARG A 411 -6.44 -14.75 -7.89
N LEU A 412 -6.25 -15.97 -8.40
CA LEU A 412 -5.35 -16.23 -9.53
C LEU A 412 -5.77 -15.43 -10.79
N GLY A 413 -7.06 -15.12 -10.95
CA GLY A 413 -7.56 -14.21 -11.98
C GLY A 413 -7.08 -12.76 -11.83
N ASP A 414 -7.21 -12.16 -10.63
CA ASP A 414 -6.67 -10.81 -10.35
C ASP A 414 -5.16 -10.77 -10.56
N VAL A 415 -4.46 -11.84 -10.19
CA VAL A 415 -3.01 -12.03 -10.33
C VAL A 415 -2.60 -12.12 -11.79
N LEU A 416 -3.38 -12.82 -12.63
CA LEU A 416 -3.14 -12.93 -14.07
C LEU A 416 -3.28 -11.57 -14.76
N ILE A 417 -4.35 -10.82 -14.46
CA ILE A 417 -4.59 -9.49 -15.04
C ILE A 417 -3.47 -8.52 -14.62
N GLU A 418 -3.11 -8.49 -13.33
CA GLU A 418 -2.02 -7.68 -12.80
C GLU A 418 -0.65 -8.06 -13.40
N LEU A 419 -0.44 -9.33 -13.80
CA LEU A 419 0.78 -9.77 -14.48
C LEU A 419 0.93 -9.14 -15.87
N TYR A 420 -0.15 -9.06 -16.64
CA TYR A 420 -0.19 -8.38 -17.93
C TYR A 420 -0.03 -6.84 -17.77
N GLU A 421 -0.72 -6.22 -16.81
CA GLU A 421 -0.55 -4.79 -16.51
C GLU A 421 0.89 -4.47 -16.06
N ALA A 422 1.52 -5.37 -15.31
CA ALA A 422 2.91 -5.27 -14.92
C ALA A 422 3.88 -5.41 -16.11
N ALA A 423 3.60 -6.27 -17.09
CA ALA A 423 4.41 -6.36 -18.31
C ALA A 423 4.39 -5.04 -19.10
N ASP A 424 3.22 -4.42 -19.23
CA ASP A 424 3.10 -3.16 -19.98
C ASP A 424 3.68 -1.94 -19.22
N THR A 425 3.71 -1.96 -17.88
CA THR A 425 4.49 -0.96 -17.12
C THR A 425 5.99 -1.12 -17.35
N ILE A 426 6.53 -2.36 -17.34
CA ILE A 426 7.95 -2.61 -17.63
C ILE A 426 8.30 -2.16 -19.05
N ARG A 427 7.46 -2.49 -20.05
CA ARG A 427 7.65 -2.07 -21.44
C ARG A 427 7.75 -0.55 -21.57
N ARG A 428 6.81 0.18 -20.97
CA ARG A 428 6.78 1.66 -21.00
C ARG A 428 7.96 2.30 -20.25
N ASP A 429 8.36 1.75 -19.11
CA ASP A 429 9.56 2.20 -18.38
C ASP A 429 10.86 1.96 -19.18
N HIS A 430 10.93 0.84 -19.91
CA HIS A 430 12.06 0.47 -20.77
C HIS A 430 12.15 1.37 -22.01
N GLU A 431 11.04 1.64 -22.68
CA GLU A 431 10.93 2.59 -23.80
C GLU A 431 11.38 4.00 -23.38
N ALA A 432 10.82 4.52 -22.27
CA ALA A 432 11.18 5.83 -21.73
C ALA A 432 12.66 5.91 -21.30
N TYR A 433 13.23 4.83 -20.77
CA TYR A 433 14.67 4.76 -20.46
C TYR A 433 15.54 4.84 -21.72
N LEU A 434 15.17 4.17 -22.80
CA LEU A 434 15.91 4.20 -24.08
C LEU A 434 15.81 5.56 -24.79
N GLU A 435 14.69 6.27 -24.63
CA GLU A 435 14.56 7.66 -25.09
C GLU A 435 15.39 8.63 -24.23
N ALA A 436 15.33 8.49 -22.90
CA ALA A 436 16.13 9.29 -21.98
C ALA A 436 17.65 9.03 -22.13
N GLN A 437 18.07 7.85 -22.59
CA GLN A 437 19.47 7.59 -22.97
C GLN A 437 19.85 8.30 -24.27
N ARG A 438 19.04 8.20 -25.33
CA ARG A 438 19.28 8.92 -26.60
C ARG A 438 19.40 10.43 -26.37
N LYS A 439 18.44 11.03 -25.67
CA LYS A 439 18.43 12.47 -25.35
C LYS A 439 19.66 12.91 -24.55
N ARG A 440 20.12 12.12 -23.57
CA ARG A 440 21.34 12.44 -22.80
C ARG A 440 22.60 12.40 -23.66
N HIS A 441 22.73 11.42 -24.55
CA HIS A 441 23.86 11.34 -25.48
C HIS A 441 23.87 12.51 -26.48
N GLU A 442 22.70 12.97 -26.94
CA GLU A 442 22.55 14.17 -27.77
C GLU A 442 22.90 15.45 -26.99
N GLU A 443 22.45 15.58 -25.74
CA GLU A 443 22.79 16.71 -24.86
C GLU A 443 24.29 16.75 -24.51
N GLU A 444 24.91 15.59 -24.25
CA GLU A 444 26.34 15.45 -23.99
C GLU A 444 27.17 15.83 -25.22
N ARG A 445 26.79 15.34 -26.42
CA ARG A 445 27.38 15.74 -27.71
C ARG A 445 27.34 17.25 -27.95
N LEU A 446 26.18 17.87 -27.75
CA LEU A 446 26.03 19.32 -27.92
C LEU A 446 26.85 20.11 -26.88
N GLU A 447 27.03 19.57 -25.68
CA GLU A 447 27.81 20.18 -24.62
C GLU A 447 29.33 20.04 -24.87
N GLU A 448 29.81 18.90 -25.39
CA GLU A 448 31.17 18.76 -25.90
C GLU A 448 31.45 19.75 -27.04
N GLU A 449 30.55 19.87 -28.01
CA GLU A 449 30.66 20.83 -29.12
C GLU A 449 30.60 22.29 -28.67
N ARG A 450 29.93 22.61 -27.56
CA ARG A 450 30.02 23.92 -26.91
C ARG A 450 31.37 24.12 -26.23
N LYS A 451 31.85 23.16 -25.45
CA LYS A 451 33.15 23.22 -24.76
C LYS A 451 34.31 23.34 -25.73
N VAL A 452 34.34 22.55 -26.81
CA VAL A 452 35.38 22.63 -27.84
C VAL A 452 35.37 24.00 -28.54
N ARG A 453 34.19 24.53 -28.91
CA ARG A 453 34.11 25.88 -29.49
C ARG A 453 34.53 26.98 -28.51
N TYR A 454 34.13 26.89 -27.25
CA TYR A 454 34.51 27.85 -26.22
C TYR A 454 36.03 27.82 -25.95
N ASN A 455 36.60 26.63 -25.74
CA ASN A 455 38.05 26.48 -25.51
C ASN A 455 38.86 26.97 -26.72
N ASN A 456 38.46 26.62 -27.95
CA ASN A 456 39.12 27.13 -29.16
C ASN A 456 39.10 28.67 -29.23
N GLU A 457 38.05 29.33 -28.76
CA GLU A 457 37.95 30.80 -28.74
C GLU A 457 38.74 31.43 -27.58
N VAL A 458 38.84 30.73 -26.44
CA VAL A 458 39.74 31.10 -25.33
C VAL A 458 41.20 30.98 -25.78
N ASP A 459 41.61 29.89 -26.41
CA ASP A 459 42.96 29.69 -26.93
C ASP A 459 43.33 30.74 -28.01
N ARG A 460 42.36 31.11 -28.87
CA ARG A 460 42.52 32.20 -29.85
C ARG A 460 42.68 33.57 -29.21
N THR A 461 41.86 33.90 -28.22
CA THR A 461 41.93 35.21 -27.56
C THR A 461 43.19 35.34 -26.71
N ILE A 462 43.61 34.30 -26.00
CA ILE A 462 44.91 34.23 -25.30
C ILE A 462 46.08 34.35 -26.29
N ALA A 463 46.05 33.64 -27.42
CA ALA A 463 47.08 33.78 -28.44
C ALA A 463 47.14 35.20 -29.02
N LEU A 464 46.00 35.87 -29.18
CA LEU A 464 45.91 37.24 -29.68
C LEU A 464 46.44 38.28 -28.67
N THR A 465 46.13 38.15 -27.38
CA THR A 465 46.72 39.04 -26.35
C THR A 465 48.23 38.83 -26.24
N ASN A 466 48.68 37.57 -26.25
CA ASN A 466 50.11 37.23 -26.22
C ASN A 466 50.89 37.78 -27.44
N LEU A 467 50.25 37.91 -28.60
CA LEU A 467 50.80 38.58 -29.78
C LEU A 467 50.84 40.11 -29.59
N ALA A 468 49.76 40.70 -29.08
CA ALA A 468 49.68 42.15 -28.85
C ALA A 468 50.70 42.65 -27.82
N ASP A 469 50.91 41.91 -26.73
CA ASP A 469 51.87 42.26 -25.67
C ASP A 469 53.33 42.19 -26.16
N ASP A 470 53.66 41.20 -27.01
CA ASP A 470 54.96 41.10 -27.67
C ASP A 470 55.18 42.26 -28.66
N PHE A 471 54.16 42.62 -29.44
CA PHE A 471 54.22 43.76 -30.37
C PHE A 471 54.37 45.11 -29.66
N ASP A 472 53.62 45.35 -28.58
CA ASP A 472 53.78 46.55 -27.75
C ASP A 472 55.17 46.58 -27.07
N THR A 473 55.71 45.43 -26.67
CA THR A 473 57.10 45.31 -26.20
C THR A 473 58.10 45.71 -27.29
N ALA A 474 57.94 45.23 -28.53
CA ALA A 474 58.77 45.65 -29.67
C ALA A 474 58.66 47.16 -29.95
N MET A 475 57.44 47.72 -29.92
CA MET A 475 57.23 49.17 -30.08
C MET A 475 57.87 49.99 -28.95
N LYS A 476 57.81 49.53 -27.69
CA LYS A 476 58.50 50.16 -26.56
C LYS A 476 60.02 50.21 -26.78
N ILE A 477 60.61 49.11 -27.25
CA ILE A 477 62.05 49.04 -27.58
C ILE A 477 62.38 50.00 -28.73
N ARG A 478 61.65 49.96 -29.86
CA ARG A 478 61.87 50.87 -31.01
C ARG A 478 61.72 52.35 -30.61
N ARG A 479 60.75 52.69 -29.76
CA ARG A 479 60.57 54.06 -29.23
C ARG A 479 61.71 54.51 -28.32
N TYR A 480 62.29 53.61 -27.52
CA TYR A 480 63.46 53.92 -26.71
C TYR A 480 64.70 54.15 -27.58
N ILE A 481 64.94 53.27 -28.57
CA ILE A 481 66.04 53.43 -29.54
C ILE A 481 65.95 54.79 -30.25
N ALA A 482 64.77 55.17 -30.75
CA ALA A 482 64.57 56.46 -31.42
C ALA A 482 64.85 57.68 -30.52
N MET A 483 64.67 57.57 -29.19
CA MET A 483 65.10 58.62 -28.26
C MET A 483 66.62 58.66 -28.11
N VAL A 484 67.26 57.49 -28.00
CA VAL A 484 68.73 57.36 -27.87
C VAL A 484 69.44 57.86 -29.15
N GLU A 485 68.91 57.54 -30.34
CA GLU A 485 69.39 58.04 -31.63
C GLU A 485 69.26 59.57 -31.79
N SER A 486 68.37 60.20 -31.02
CA SER A 486 68.17 61.66 -31.04
C SER A 486 69.06 62.44 -30.05
N ALA A 487 69.94 61.76 -29.31
CA ALA A 487 70.87 62.39 -28.38
C ALA A 487 72.24 62.65 -29.05
N ASP A 488 72.71 63.89 -28.98
CA ASP A 488 73.85 64.45 -29.75
C ASP A 488 75.26 63.86 -29.45
N ASN A 489 75.37 62.73 -28.76
CA ASN A 489 76.64 62.17 -28.28
C ASN A 489 76.68 60.63 -28.40
N VAL A 490 76.59 60.12 -29.64
CA VAL A 490 76.57 58.68 -29.96
C VAL A 490 77.98 58.17 -30.27
N ASP A 491 78.55 57.44 -29.31
CA ASP A 491 79.85 56.75 -29.44
C ASP A 491 79.78 55.55 -30.41
N GLU A 492 80.92 54.96 -30.77
CA GLU A 492 81.00 53.79 -31.67
C GLU A 492 80.36 52.55 -31.04
N ASP A 493 80.73 52.19 -29.79
CA ASP A 493 80.08 51.16 -28.97
C ASP A 493 78.55 51.33 -28.88
N MET A 494 78.08 52.58 -28.94
CA MET A 494 76.67 52.93 -28.82
C MET A 494 75.88 52.66 -30.11
N LYS A 495 76.53 52.66 -31.27
CA LYS A 495 75.93 52.27 -32.56
C LYS A 495 75.73 50.77 -32.65
N ASP A 496 76.74 50.00 -32.27
CA ASP A 496 76.64 48.53 -32.19
C ASP A 496 75.53 48.10 -31.23
N TRP A 497 75.40 48.80 -30.09
CA TRP A 497 74.28 48.60 -29.17
C TRP A 497 72.92 48.95 -29.79
N ILE A 498 72.83 50.02 -30.60
CA ILE A 498 71.60 50.40 -31.33
C ILE A 498 71.22 49.35 -32.37
N GLU A 499 72.17 48.82 -33.16
CA GLU A 499 71.89 47.77 -34.15
C GLU A 499 71.46 46.46 -33.49
N TRP A 500 72.14 46.06 -32.41
CA TRP A 500 71.71 44.96 -31.55
C TRP A 500 70.29 45.18 -31.01
N ALA A 501 69.98 46.37 -30.49
CA ALA A 501 68.68 46.68 -29.91
C ALA A 501 67.56 46.67 -30.97
N LYS A 502 67.84 47.12 -32.20
CA LYS A 502 66.92 47.00 -33.36
C LYS A 502 66.66 45.54 -33.71
N ALA A 503 67.71 44.72 -33.82
CA ALA A 503 67.58 43.29 -34.09
C ALA A 503 66.78 42.56 -32.99
N LYS A 504 66.98 42.91 -31.71
CA LYS A 504 66.16 42.39 -30.60
C LYS A 504 64.70 42.89 -30.65
N ALA A 505 64.43 44.12 -31.09
CA ALA A 505 63.06 44.59 -31.28
C ALA A 505 62.33 43.77 -32.36
N ASP A 506 63.01 43.42 -33.45
CA ASP A 506 62.47 42.58 -34.53
C ASP A 506 62.30 41.10 -34.13
N TRP A 507 62.97 40.64 -33.08
CA TRP A 507 62.76 39.35 -32.41
C TRP A 507 61.57 39.37 -31.43
N TYR A 508 61.22 40.54 -30.87
CA TYR A 508 59.99 40.71 -30.10
C TYR A 508 58.76 40.94 -30.98
N ASP A 509 58.91 41.55 -32.16
CA ASP A 509 57.81 41.87 -33.07
C ASP A 509 57.24 40.60 -33.73
N PRO A 510 55.98 40.20 -33.45
CA PRO A 510 55.38 39.00 -34.03
C PRO A 510 55.03 39.10 -35.52
N VAL A 511 55.13 40.28 -36.14
CA VAL A 511 54.90 40.49 -37.58
C VAL A 511 56.20 40.28 -38.36
N VAL A 512 57.34 40.65 -37.77
CA VAL A 512 58.68 40.40 -38.36
C VAL A 512 59.20 39.02 -37.98
N ALA A 513 58.97 38.59 -36.74
CA ALA A 513 59.32 37.29 -36.17
C ALA A 513 60.77 36.85 -36.50
N LYS A 514 61.72 37.79 -36.43
CA LYS A 514 63.12 37.54 -36.76
C LYS A 514 63.69 36.49 -35.80
N GLU A 515 64.39 35.47 -36.32
CA GLU A 515 65.12 34.52 -35.48
C GLU A 515 66.38 35.19 -34.91
N ASP A 516 66.71 34.87 -33.65
CA ASP A 516 67.88 35.39 -32.96
C ASP A 516 68.94 34.30 -32.76
N GLU A 517 70.20 34.62 -33.06
CA GLU A 517 71.30 33.65 -33.11
C GLU A 517 71.58 32.94 -31.76
N LEU A 518 71.17 33.54 -30.64
CA LEU A 518 71.36 32.99 -29.29
C LEU A 518 70.05 32.61 -28.59
N LEU A 519 68.92 33.25 -28.96
CA LEU A 519 67.62 33.03 -28.31
C LEU A 519 66.61 32.26 -29.19
N GLY A 520 66.98 31.91 -30.42
CA GLY A 520 66.16 31.15 -31.37
C GLY A 520 64.89 31.88 -31.81
N THR A 521 63.88 31.15 -32.24
CA THR A 521 62.56 31.68 -32.62
C THR A 521 61.65 31.94 -31.42
N ARG A 522 61.17 33.18 -31.27
CA ARG A 522 60.23 33.54 -30.19
C ARG A 522 58.83 32.98 -30.48
N LYS A 523 58.31 32.17 -29.56
CA LYS A 523 56.96 31.59 -29.68
C LYS A 523 55.84 32.59 -29.30
N HIS A 524 55.58 33.57 -30.16
CA HIS A 524 54.70 34.71 -29.86
C HIS A 524 53.25 34.38 -29.42
N LYS A 525 52.75 33.17 -29.65
CA LYS A 525 51.41 32.74 -29.20
C LYS A 525 51.38 32.11 -27.80
N GLU A 526 52.51 31.63 -27.29
CA GLU A 526 52.57 31.01 -25.95
C GLU A 526 52.49 32.06 -24.82
N ASP A 527 52.19 31.58 -23.62
CA ASP A 527 52.06 32.38 -22.40
C ASP A 527 53.39 33.06 -21.99
N ILE A 528 53.29 34.21 -21.33
CA ILE A 528 54.40 35.06 -20.88
C ILE A 528 55.39 34.27 -20.02
N ASP A 529 54.93 33.41 -19.10
CA ASP A 529 55.81 32.62 -18.23
C ASP A 529 56.58 31.50 -18.96
N LYS A 530 56.13 31.09 -20.17
CA LYS A 530 56.86 30.19 -21.08
C LYS A 530 57.84 30.95 -21.97
N LYS A 531 57.49 32.17 -22.39
CA LYS A 531 58.34 33.11 -23.15
C LYS A 531 59.41 33.81 -22.32
N LYS A 532 59.37 33.65 -20.99
CA LYS A 532 60.20 34.38 -20.03
C LYS A 532 61.65 33.96 -20.14
N LEU A 533 62.51 34.90 -20.53
CA LEU A 533 63.96 34.67 -20.59
C LEU A 533 64.48 34.31 -19.20
N ARG A 534 65.06 33.11 -19.08
CA ARG A 534 65.77 32.62 -17.91
C ARG A 534 67.24 32.50 -18.29
N LYS A 535 68.14 32.85 -17.37
CA LYS A 535 69.55 32.51 -17.53
C LYS A 535 69.70 30.99 -17.36
N GLU A 536 70.62 30.38 -18.11
CA GLU A 536 71.05 29.03 -17.78
C GLU A 536 71.84 29.05 -16.47
N GLU A 537 71.15 28.75 -15.36
CA GLU A 537 71.80 28.38 -14.10
C GLU A 537 72.42 27.00 -14.27
N GLY A 538 73.59 26.97 -14.93
CA GLY A 538 74.35 25.76 -15.16
C GLY A 538 74.66 25.06 -13.85
N ARG A 539 74.07 23.87 -13.66
CA ARG A 539 74.68 22.86 -12.78
C ARG A 539 75.96 22.39 -13.45
N TRP A 540 77.06 23.06 -13.14
CA TRP A 540 78.39 22.48 -13.24
C TRP A 540 78.43 21.26 -12.32
N TRP A 541 78.79 20.11 -12.88
CA TRP A 541 79.07 18.85 -12.18
C TRP A 541 80.54 18.50 -12.40
#